data_AF-A0A7S2VYN2-F1
#
_entry.id   AF-A0A7S2VYN2-F1
#
_cell.length_a   1.000
_cell.length_b   1.000
_cell.length_c   1.000
_cell.angle_alpha   90.00
_cell.angle_beta   90.00
_cell.angle_gamma   90.00
#
_symmetry.space_group_name_H-M   'P 1'
#
loop_
_entity.id
_entity.type
_entity.pdbx_description
1 polymer ?
#
loop_
_entity_poly.entity_id
_entity_poly.type
_entity_poly.pdbx_seq_one_letter_code
_entity_poly.pdbx_strand_id
1 'polypeptide(L)'
;KVLVTITSVGSFVVNSYNNNFHGVHQFSSRTPPLTSICCSRRSILSSFHGMTLLSILQTGTTKANAATSSVNTSGDDIKILTDASAALSSLLKNWDRATIDCTYADVPRELLESKNKEKLLEKAATSALFDKSASVVSCKMNNRVVRDYIGVTGKGPLVGAEKRMLKRNVADMIAPKNLDNYYNEVDSFSQALSRASSLSYIAGVADFDSVNNFSEDEAGQKLEGNSNLQQAKAAIMDANTALDKILLLFP
;
A
#
# COMPACT_ATOMS: atom_id res chain seq x y z
N LYS A 1 44.27 11.32 -34.70
CA LYS A 1 43.09 10.64 -34.11
C LYS A 1 42.42 11.64 -33.18
N VAL A 2 41.26 12.13 -33.58
CA VAL A 2 40.59 13.28 -32.98
C VAL A 2 39.90 12.84 -31.69
N LEU A 3 40.26 13.53 -30.61
CA LEU A 3 39.66 13.44 -29.28
C LEU A 3 38.45 14.37 -29.27
N VAL A 4 37.25 13.85 -29.08
CA VAL A 4 36.03 14.66 -28.90
C VAL A 4 35.64 14.60 -27.43
N THR A 5 35.88 15.71 -26.75
CA THR A 5 35.41 16.02 -25.40
C THR A 5 34.04 16.67 -25.53
N ILE A 6 33.00 16.11 -24.89
CA ILE A 6 31.70 16.77 -24.74
C ILE A 6 31.51 17.10 -23.28
N THR A 7 31.57 18.40 -22.98
CA THR A 7 31.25 19.02 -21.70
C THR A 7 29.76 19.31 -21.57
N SER A 8 29.23 19.02 -20.38
CA SER A 8 28.07 19.59 -19.67
C SER A 8 27.40 20.84 -20.27
N VAL A 9 26.07 20.81 -20.33
CA VAL A 9 25.23 21.97 -19.99
C VAL A 9 23.98 21.46 -19.27
N GLY A 10 23.78 21.91 -18.03
CA GLY A 10 22.54 21.75 -17.28
C GLY A 10 21.49 22.76 -17.73
N SER A 11 20.22 22.37 -17.64
CA SER A 11 19.08 23.27 -17.76
C SER A 11 18.11 23.02 -16.62
N PHE A 12 18.09 23.99 -15.71
CA PHE A 12 16.96 24.34 -14.86
C PHE A 12 15.74 24.65 -15.75
N VAL A 13 14.57 24.07 -15.47
CA VAL A 13 13.30 24.63 -15.93
C VAL A 13 12.35 24.74 -14.73
N VAL A 14 11.80 25.94 -14.65
CA VAL A 14 11.03 26.55 -13.58
C VAL A 14 9.57 26.08 -13.63
N ASN A 15 9.02 25.93 -12.44
CA ASN A 15 7.61 25.73 -12.13
C ASN A 15 6.73 26.83 -12.73
N SER A 16 5.62 26.47 -13.39
CA SER A 16 4.53 27.43 -13.62
C SER A 16 3.18 26.71 -13.60
N TYR A 17 2.49 26.82 -12.47
CA TYR A 17 1.08 26.54 -12.32
C TYR A 17 0.29 27.57 -13.13
N ASN A 18 -0.62 27.12 -13.99
CA ASN A 18 -1.63 27.99 -14.56
C ASN A 18 -3.04 27.45 -14.25
N ASN A 19 -3.74 28.21 -13.42
CA ASN A 19 -5.14 28.07 -13.10
C ASN A 19 -5.98 28.57 -14.29
N ASN A 20 -7.00 27.80 -14.68
CA ASN A 20 -8.18 28.33 -15.37
C ASN A 20 -9.39 27.47 -15.01
N PHE A 21 -10.08 27.86 -13.93
CA PHE A 21 -11.40 27.33 -13.59
C PHE A 21 -12.36 28.52 -13.51
N HIS A 22 -13.13 28.72 -14.59
CA HIS A 22 -14.27 29.62 -14.62
C HIS A 22 -15.54 28.76 -14.63
N GLY A 23 -16.38 28.92 -13.60
CA GLY A 23 -17.65 28.21 -13.48
C GLY A 23 -18.44 28.74 -12.29
N VAL A 24 -19.06 29.89 -12.51
CA VAL A 24 -19.86 30.66 -11.57
C VAL A 24 -21.15 29.91 -11.23
N HIS A 25 -21.39 29.58 -9.96
CA HIS A 25 -22.74 29.49 -9.40
C HIS A 25 -22.78 30.15 -8.03
N GLN A 26 -23.52 31.27 -8.00
CA GLN A 26 -23.92 31.99 -6.80
C GLN A 26 -24.75 31.07 -5.90
N PHE A 27 -24.33 30.90 -4.65
CA PHE A 27 -25.26 30.53 -3.58
C PHE A 27 -25.09 31.47 -2.40
N SER A 28 -26.26 31.92 -1.95
CA SER A 28 -26.51 33.00 -1.03
C SER A 28 -26.06 32.68 0.40
N SER A 29 -25.54 33.73 1.02
CA SER A 29 -25.14 33.89 2.41
C SER A 29 -26.18 33.47 3.44
N ARG A 30 -25.77 32.65 4.43
CA ARG A 30 -26.20 32.73 5.84
C ARG A 30 -25.13 32.12 6.74
N THR A 31 -24.38 32.98 7.40
CA THR A 31 -23.43 32.66 8.49
C THR A 31 -24.17 32.53 9.82
N PRO A 32 -23.90 31.49 10.62
CA PRO A 32 -24.00 31.56 12.08
C PRO A 32 -22.62 31.86 12.72
N PRO A 33 -22.59 32.49 13.91
CA PRO A 33 -21.38 33.07 14.48
C PRO A 33 -20.40 32.03 15.04
N LEU A 34 -19.12 32.40 14.93
CA LEU A 34 -17.96 31.71 15.49
C LEU A 34 -18.02 31.70 17.02
N THR A 35 -18.27 30.55 17.63
CA THR A 35 -17.90 30.29 19.01
C THR A 35 -16.46 29.79 19.05
N SER A 36 -15.59 30.61 19.64
CA SER A 36 -14.22 30.30 20.03
C SER A 36 -14.18 29.05 20.91
N ILE A 37 -13.63 27.95 20.40
CA ILE A 37 -13.30 26.77 21.21
C ILE A 37 -11.85 26.93 21.67
N CYS A 38 -11.70 27.49 22.86
CA CYS A 38 -10.45 27.52 23.60
C CYS A 38 -10.19 26.10 24.15
N CYS A 39 -9.36 25.32 23.47
CA CYS A 39 -8.92 24.01 23.98
C CYS A 39 -8.00 24.20 25.19
N SER A 40 -8.62 24.23 26.37
CA SER A 40 -7.97 24.25 27.67
C SER A 40 -7.19 22.94 27.89
N ARG A 41 -5.87 23.04 28.07
CA ARG A 41 -5.03 21.98 28.64
C ARG A 41 -5.59 21.58 30.01
N ARG A 42 -6.20 20.39 30.11
CA ARG A 42 -6.45 19.75 31.40
C ARG A 42 -5.34 18.75 31.69
N SER A 43 -4.42 19.19 32.53
CA SER A 43 -3.55 18.33 33.32
C SER A 43 -4.40 17.57 34.35
N ILE A 44 -4.54 16.26 34.18
CA ILE A 44 -5.04 15.37 35.23
C ILE A 44 -3.82 14.71 35.86
N LEU A 45 -3.29 15.35 36.91
CA LEU A 45 -2.54 14.66 37.94
C LEU A 45 -3.55 13.86 38.76
N SER A 46 -3.54 12.54 38.64
CA SER A 46 -4.16 11.66 39.62
C SER A 46 -3.07 10.90 40.37
N SER A 47 -2.87 11.33 41.61
CA SER A 47 -2.19 10.57 42.66
C SER A 47 -2.80 9.17 42.79
N PHE A 48 -1.97 8.14 42.62
CA PHE A 48 -2.21 6.83 43.23
C PHE A 48 -0.99 6.50 44.08
N HIS A 49 -1.14 6.72 45.39
CA HIS A 49 -0.27 6.23 46.45
C HIS A 49 -0.95 5.05 47.14
N GLY A 50 -0.17 4.01 47.42
CA GLY A 50 -0.51 2.88 48.30
C GLY A 50 -1.30 1.78 47.56
N MET A 51 -0.99 0.50 47.68
CA MET A 51 -0.27 -0.21 48.73
C MET A 51 -0.11 -1.67 48.27
N THR A 52 1.04 -2.29 48.56
CA THR A 52 1.18 -3.65 49.18
C THR A 52 0.68 -4.87 48.37
N LEU A 53 1.30 -6.04 48.25
CA LEU A 53 2.59 -6.70 48.54
C LEU A 53 2.43 -8.15 47.96
N LEU A 54 3.55 -8.85 47.81
CA LEU A 54 3.72 -10.32 47.96
C LEU A 54 3.20 -11.30 46.87
N SER A 55 4.21 -11.85 46.19
CA SER A 55 4.47 -13.28 45.95
C SER A 55 3.48 -14.13 45.14
N ILE A 56 3.96 -14.67 44.02
CA ILE A 56 4.19 -16.12 43.87
C ILE A 56 5.40 -16.33 42.94
N LEU A 57 6.43 -16.92 43.51
CA LEU A 57 7.56 -17.51 42.83
C LEU A 57 7.05 -18.79 42.13
N GLN A 58 6.81 -18.72 40.81
CA GLN A 58 6.56 -19.92 40.00
C GLN A 58 7.84 -20.28 39.27
N THR A 59 8.62 -21.16 39.90
CA THR A 59 9.70 -21.93 39.26
C THR A 59 9.07 -22.96 38.32
N GLY A 60 8.61 -22.49 37.16
CA GLY A 60 8.31 -23.35 36.03
C GLY A 60 9.60 -23.62 35.27
N THR A 61 10.11 -24.85 35.35
CA THR A 61 11.13 -25.38 34.45
C THR A 61 10.55 -25.45 33.04
N THR A 62 10.55 -24.32 32.33
CA THR A 62 10.29 -24.30 30.90
C THR A 62 11.47 -25.00 30.24
N LYS A 63 11.20 -26.17 29.66
CA LYS A 63 12.07 -26.77 28.66
C LYS A 63 12.43 -25.67 27.67
N ALA A 64 13.70 -25.28 27.67
CA ALA A 64 14.27 -24.51 26.59
C ALA A 64 14.08 -25.36 25.33
N ASN A 65 13.01 -25.07 24.58
CA ASN A 65 13.02 -25.34 23.16
C ASN A 65 14.22 -24.54 22.67
N ALA A 66 15.31 -25.26 22.41
CA ALA A 66 16.40 -24.77 21.60
C ALA A 66 15.76 -24.26 20.32
N ALA A 67 15.49 -22.95 20.29
CA ALA A 67 15.29 -22.23 19.07
C ALA A 67 16.57 -22.53 18.30
N THR A 68 16.46 -23.43 17.34
CA THR A 68 17.40 -23.57 16.25
C THR A 68 17.40 -22.21 15.59
N SER A 69 18.22 -21.31 16.13
CA SER A 69 18.72 -20.14 15.45
C SER A 69 19.46 -20.72 14.26
N SER A 70 18.71 -21.00 13.18
CA SER A 70 19.31 -21.30 11.90
C SER A 70 20.25 -20.15 11.67
N VAL A 71 21.54 -20.46 11.65
CA VAL A 71 22.59 -19.54 11.24
C VAL A 71 22.29 -19.28 9.78
N ASN A 72 21.33 -18.38 9.53
CA ASN A 72 20.99 -17.94 8.21
C ASN A 72 22.26 -17.29 7.72
N THR A 73 22.84 -17.90 6.70
CA THR A 73 24.05 -17.37 6.09
C THR A 73 23.67 -16.02 5.50
N SER A 74 24.58 -15.06 5.52
CA SER A 74 24.31 -13.73 4.94
C SER A 74 23.95 -13.81 3.45
N GLY A 75 24.36 -14.88 2.75
CA GLY A 75 23.89 -15.19 1.39
C GLY A 75 22.40 -15.51 1.30
N ASP A 76 21.80 -16.17 2.30
CA ASP A 76 20.36 -16.43 2.34
C ASP A 76 19.56 -15.13 2.48
N ASP A 77 20.05 -14.19 3.29
CA ASP A 77 19.41 -12.88 3.46
C ASP A 77 19.46 -12.06 2.16
N ILE A 78 20.58 -12.06 1.43
CA ILE A 78 20.68 -11.40 0.12
C ILE A 78 19.71 -12.03 -0.89
N LYS A 79 19.65 -13.36 -0.95
CA LYS A 79 18.72 -14.05 -1.85
C LYS A 79 17.27 -13.66 -1.58
N ILE A 80 16.88 -13.56 -0.31
CA ILE A 80 15.53 -13.11 0.07
C ILE A 80 15.28 -11.65 -0.36
N LEU A 81 16.28 -10.77 -0.28
CA LEU A 81 16.15 -9.38 -0.77
C LEU A 81 16.03 -9.33 -2.30
N THR A 82 16.76 -10.16 -3.03
CA THR A 82 16.64 -10.31 -4.48
C THR A 82 15.26 -10.83 -4.87
N ASP A 83 14.76 -11.86 -4.18
CA ASP A 83 13.42 -12.41 -4.38
C ASP A 83 12.34 -11.34 -4.06
N ALA A 84 12.56 -10.50 -3.04
CA ALA A 84 11.67 -9.39 -2.71
C ALA A 84 11.63 -8.31 -3.80
N SER A 85 12.78 -7.91 -4.37
CA SER A 85 12.81 -6.98 -5.52
C SER A 85 12.09 -7.57 -6.74
N ALA A 86 12.34 -8.85 -7.05
CA ALA A 86 11.65 -9.53 -8.14
C ALA A 86 10.13 -9.59 -7.91
N ALA A 87 9.70 -9.81 -6.66
CA ALA A 87 8.28 -9.82 -6.30
C ALA A 87 7.63 -8.43 -6.41
N LEU A 88 8.30 -7.35 -5.98
CA LEU A 88 7.82 -5.97 -6.17
C LEU A 88 7.71 -5.63 -7.66
N SER A 89 8.73 -5.97 -8.45
CA SER A 89 8.71 -5.79 -9.90
C SER A 89 7.56 -6.55 -10.57
N SER A 90 7.28 -7.77 -10.11
CA SER A 90 6.13 -8.57 -10.58
C SER A 90 4.80 -7.94 -10.19
N LEU A 91 4.68 -7.42 -8.96
CA LEU A 91 3.49 -6.70 -8.50
C LEU A 91 3.24 -5.46 -9.36
N LEU A 92 4.28 -4.66 -9.64
CA LEU A 92 4.17 -3.44 -10.44
C LEU A 92 3.76 -3.73 -11.90
N LYS A 93 4.26 -4.83 -12.47
CA LYS A 93 3.87 -5.29 -13.83
C LYS A 93 2.42 -5.78 -13.89
N ASN A 94 1.92 -6.37 -12.81
CA ASN A 94 0.58 -6.95 -12.72
C ASN A 94 -0.34 -6.12 -11.81
N TRP A 95 -0.09 -4.82 -11.70
CA TRP A 95 -0.73 -3.95 -10.71
C TRP A 95 -2.26 -3.98 -10.81
N ASP A 96 -2.79 -3.88 -12.03
CA ASP A 96 -4.22 -3.78 -12.27
C ASP A 96 -4.94 -5.07 -11.87
N ARG A 97 -4.36 -6.22 -12.23
CA ARG A 97 -4.87 -7.54 -11.81
C ARG A 97 -4.75 -7.77 -10.30
N ALA A 98 -3.74 -7.21 -9.66
CA ALA A 98 -3.55 -7.33 -8.21
C ALA A 98 -4.50 -6.42 -7.42
N THR A 99 -4.97 -5.33 -8.02
CA THR A 99 -5.78 -4.31 -7.35
C THR A 99 -7.23 -4.28 -7.76
N ILE A 100 -7.63 -4.94 -8.85
CA ILE A 100 -9.01 -4.99 -9.30
C ILE A 100 -9.53 -6.41 -9.11
N ASP A 101 -10.52 -6.54 -8.23
CA ASP A 101 -11.23 -7.78 -7.96
C ASP A 101 -12.60 -7.71 -8.62
N CYS A 102 -12.77 -8.46 -9.72
CA CYS A 102 -14.01 -8.54 -10.46
C CYS A 102 -14.77 -9.80 -10.05
N THR A 103 -15.90 -9.58 -9.38
CA THR A 103 -16.84 -10.65 -9.05
C THR A 103 -17.90 -10.76 -10.14
N TYR A 104 -18.03 -11.95 -10.72
CA TYR A 104 -19.17 -12.29 -11.55
C TYR A 104 -20.33 -12.61 -10.61
N ALA A 105 -21.31 -11.71 -10.54
CA ALA A 105 -22.49 -11.96 -9.74
C ALA A 105 -23.30 -13.08 -10.41
N ASP A 106 -23.27 -14.28 -9.82
CA ASP A 106 -24.19 -15.34 -10.20
C ASP A 106 -25.61 -14.88 -9.85
N VAL A 107 -26.43 -14.69 -10.88
CA VAL A 107 -27.84 -14.31 -10.73
C VAL A 107 -28.52 -15.41 -9.90
N PRO A 108 -29.11 -15.09 -8.72
CA PRO A 108 -29.70 -16.09 -7.85
C PRO A 108 -30.70 -16.95 -8.63
N ARG A 109 -30.45 -18.27 -8.70
CA ARG A 109 -31.25 -19.20 -9.51
C ARG A 109 -32.71 -19.28 -9.08
N GLU A 110 -33.00 -18.93 -7.83
CA GLU A 110 -34.34 -18.80 -7.23
C GLU A 110 -35.16 -17.66 -7.87
N LEU A 111 -34.50 -16.61 -8.36
CA LEU A 111 -35.11 -15.57 -9.18
C LEU A 111 -35.30 -16.02 -10.65
N LEU A 112 -34.85 -17.21 -11.04
CA LEU A 112 -35.09 -17.80 -12.37
C LEU A 112 -36.15 -18.91 -12.32
N GLU A 113 -36.71 -19.22 -11.15
CA GLU A 113 -37.81 -20.17 -11.03
C GLU A 113 -39.10 -19.59 -11.62
N SER A 114 -39.79 -20.40 -12.42
CA SER A 114 -40.96 -20.02 -13.25
C SER A 114 -42.14 -19.41 -12.49
N LYS A 115 -42.14 -19.48 -11.16
CA LYS A 115 -43.19 -18.96 -10.28
C LYS A 115 -43.15 -17.43 -10.09
N ASN A 116 -42.04 -16.76 -10.40
CA ASN A 116 -41.88 -15.31 -10.22
C ASN A 116 -41.80 -14.52 -11.54
N LYS A 117 -42.21 -15.14 -12.65
CA LYS A 117 -42.04 -14.62 -14.02
C LYS A 117 -42.59 -13.21 -14.23
N GLU A 118 -43.72 -12.87 -13.62
CA GLU A 118 -44.35 -11.54 -13.78
C GLU A 118 -43.59 -10.44 -13.02
N LYS A 119 -43.15 -10.72 -11.79
CA LYS A 119 -42.31 -9.78 -11.00
C LYS A 119 -40.93 -9.57 -11.61
N LEU A 120 -40.42 -10.58 -12.32
CA LEU A 120 -39.16 -10.47 -13.07
C LEU A 120 -39.33 -9.60 -14.31
N LEU A 121 -40.43 -9.74 -15.06
CA LEU A 121 -40.69 -8.91 -16.24
C LEU A 121 -40.86 -7.44 -15.87
N GLU A 122 -41.51 -7.13 -14.74
CA GLU A 122 -41.69 -5.75 -14.27
C GLU A 122 -40.35 -5.11 -13.83
N LYS A 123 -39.51 -5.84 -13.07
CA LYS A 123 -38.18 -5.34 -12.66
C LYS A 123 -37.15 -5.34 -13.79
N ALA A 124 -37.25 -6.27 -14.73
CA ALA A 124 -36.41 -6.33 -15.92
C ALA A 124 -36.76 -5.26 -16.96
N ALA A 125 -38.02 -4.80 -17.01
CA ALA A 125 -38.43 -3.71 -17.89
C ALA A 125 -37.87 -2.36 -17.41
N THR A 126 -37.72 -2.15 -16.10
CA THR A 126 -37.12 -0.93 -15.53
C THR A 126 -35.60 -0.98 -15.42
N SER A 127 -35.02 -2.17 -15.38
CA SER A 127 -33.57 -2.39 -15.32
C SER A 127 -33.18 -3.29 -16.49
N ALA A 128 -32.63 -2.71 -17.55
CA ALA A 128 -32.16 -3.39 -18.77
C ALA A 128 -31.04 -4.43 -18.51
N LEU A 129 -31.36 -5.51 -17.76
CA LEU A 129 -30.41 -6.38 -17.05
C LEU A 129 -30.52 -7.86 -17.46
N PHE A 130 -31.27 -8.18 -18.53
CA PHE A 130 -31.51 -9.57 -18.92
C PHE A 130 -31.36 -9.83 -20.42
N ASP A 131 -30.39 -9.19 -21.08
CA ASP A 131 -29.88 -9.78 -22.31
C ASP A 131 -29.05 -11.01 -21.95
N LYS A 132 -29.47 -12.15 -22.50
CA LYS A 132 -29.17 -13.55 -22.12
C LYS A 132 -27.69 -14.00 -22.16
N SER A 133 -26.75 -13.07 -22.25
CA SER A 133 -25.30 -13.31 -22.30
C SER A 133 -24.48 -12.39 -21.39
N ALA A 134 -25.12 -11.44 -20.69
CA ALA A 134 -24.45 -10.47 -19.85
C ALA A 134 -24.41 -10.95 -18.39
N SER A 135 -23.39 -11.72 -18.00
CA SER A 135 -23.02 -11.79 -16.59
C SER A 135 -22.64 -10.38 -16.14
N VAL A 136 -23.33 -9.81 -15.15
CA VAL A 136 -22.96 -8.51 -14.61
C VAL A 136 -21.65 -8.68 -13.86
N VAL A 137 -20.56 -8.23 -14.49
CA VAL A 137 -19.23 -8.17 -13.87
C VAL A 137 -19.20 -6.94 -12.99
N SER A 138 -19.12 -7.16 -11.70
CA SER A 138 -18.99 -6.10 -10.71
C SER A 138 -17.55 -6.08 -10.23
N CYS A 139 -16.79 -5.07 -10.65
CA CYS A 139 -15.41 -4.88 -10.26
C CYS A 139 -15.29 -3.93 -9.07
N LYS A 140 -14.31 -4.21 -8.21
CA LYS A 140 -14.00 -3.43 -7.01
C LYS A 140 -12.49 -3.29 -6.85
N MET A 141 -12.03 -2.10 -6.46
CA MET A 141 -10.62 -1.93 -6.10
C MET A 141 -10.33 -2.54 -4.73
N ASN A 142 -9.26 -3.33 -4.64
CA ASN A 142 -8.83 -4.05 -3.45
C ASN A 142 -7.36 -3.76 -3.15
N ASN A 143 -7.07 -3.32 -1.93
CA ASN A 143 -5.73 -3.03 -1.44
C ASN A 143 -5.07 -4.22 -0.73
N ARG A 144 -5.81 -5.32 -0.48
CA ARG A 144 -5.36 -6.44 0.34
C ARG A 144 -4.14 -7.13 -0.24
N VAL A 145 -4.15 -7.42 -1.54
CA VAL A 145 -3.02 -8.08 -2.22
C VAL A 145 -1.77 -7.21 -2.13
N VAL A 146 -1.89 -5.90 -2.37
CA VAL A 146 -0.78 -4.95 -2.24
C VAL A 146 -0.20 -4.98 -0.82
N ARG A 147 -1.07 -4.90 0.20
CA ARG A 147 -0.68 -4.92 1.62
C ARG A 147 0.00 -6.22 2.05
N ASP A 148 -0.48 -7.35 1.52
CA ASP A 148 0.15 -8.65 1.72
C ASP A 148 1.51 -8.70 1.00
N TYR A 149 1.64 -8.17 -0.22
CA TYR A 149 2.91 -8.16 -0.92
C TYR A 149 4.00 -7.34 -0.20
N ILE A 150 3.65 -6.17 0.34
CA ILE A 150 4.58 -5.30 1.07
C ILE A 150 4.89 -5.79 2.50
N GLY A 151 4.30 -6.90 2.96
CA GLY A 151 4.64 -7.52 4.23
C GLY A 151 3.99 -6.92 5.48
N VAL A 152 3.13 -5.90 5.33
CA VAL A 152 2.52 -5.17 6.47
C VAL A 152 1.53 -6.04 7.24
N THR A 153 0.93 -7.04 6.60
CA THR A 153 0.02 -8.00 7.24
C THR A 153 0.74 -9.20 7.86
N GLY A 154 2.08 -9.23 7.81
CA GLY A 154 2.88 -10.39 8.24
C GLY A 154 2.86 -11.57 7.26
N LYS A 155 2.27 -11.39 6.07
CA LYS A 155 2.32 -12.34 4.96
C LYS A 155 3.08 -11.72 3.79
N GLY A 156 3.58 -12.54 2.88
CA GLY A 156 4.18 -12.10 1.63
C GLY A 156 5.72 -12.03 1.61
N PRO A 157 6.29 -11.64 0.46
CA PRO A 157 7.72 -11.72 0.18
C PRO A 157 8.56 -10.68 0.94
N LEU A 158 7.98 -9.52 1.28
CA LEU A 158 8.71 -8.44 1.96
C LEU A 158 8.72 -8.56 3.48
N VAL A 159 8.14 -9.62 4.05
CA VAL A 159 8.06 -9.80 5.50
C VAL A 159 9.47 -9.87 6.10
N GLY A 160 9.78 -8.84 6.89
CA GLY A 160 11.07 -8.72 7.58
C GLY A 160 12.23 -8.31 6.67
N ALA A 161 11.98 -7.84 5.44
CA ALA A 161 13.04 -7.35 4.55
C ALA A 161 13.88 -6.23 5.21
N GLU A 162 13.22 -5.23 5.81
CA GLU A 162 13.89 -4.15 6.56
C GLU A 162 14.80 -4.69 7.67
N LYS A 163 14.28 -5.63 8.48
CA LYS A 163 15.04 -6.24 9.58
C LYS A 163 16.26 -7.01 9.08
N ARG A 164 16.17 -7.62 7.89
CA ARG A 164 17.28 -8.37 7.28
C ARG A 164 18.37 -7.43 6.78
N MET A 165 18.00 -6.31 6.17
CA MET A 165 18.97 -5.27 5.76
C MET A 165 19.74 -4.73 6.97
N LEU A 166 19.08 -4.52 8.10
CA LEU A 166 19.73 -4.02 9.31
C LEU A 166 20.61 -5.05 10.05
N LYS A 167 20.72 -6.30 9.56
CA LYS A 167 21.60 -7.29 10.19
C LYS A 167 23.06 -6.96 9.91
N ARG A 168 23.87 -7.07 10.96
CA ARG A 168 25.33 -6.87 10.88
C ARG A 168 25.99 -7.72 9.79
N ASN A 169 25.60 -8.99 9.66
CA ASN A 169 26.18 -9.91 8.67
C ASN A 169 25.96 -9.45 7.21
N VAL A 170 24.90 -8.69 6.95
CA VAL A 170 24.60 -8.12 5.62
C VAL A 170 25.42 -6.84 5.42
N ALA A 171 25.49 -5.97 6.44
CA ALA A 171 26.30 -4.76 6.39
C ALA A 171 27.80 -5.04 6.24
N ASP A 172 28.31 -6.12 6.87
CA ASP A 172 29.72 -6.54 6.80
C ASP A 172 30.14 -6.99 5.38
N MET A 173 29.19 -7.30 4.48
CA MET A 173 29.48 -7.64 3.07
C MET A 173 29.65 -6.41 2.18
N ILE A 174 29.25 -5.23 2.66
CA ILE A 174 29.35 -3.98 1.90
C ILE A 174 30.75 -3.40 2.09
N ALA A 175 31.36 -2.93 1.00
CA ALA A 175 32.66 -2.26 1.07
C ALA A 175 32.59 -1.03 2.00
N PRO A 176 33.59 -0.78 2.88
CA PRO A 176 33.54 0.33 3.85
C PRO A 176 33.32 1.72 3.23
N LYS A 177 33.73 1.91 1.97
CA LYS A 177 33.54 3.17 1.22
C LYS A 177 32.09 3.42 0.81
N ASN A 178 31.28 2.37 0.71
CA ASN A 178 29.89 2.42 0.26
C ASN A 178 28.90 2.22 1.41
N LEU A 179 29.38 2.08 2.64
CA LEU A 179 28.56 1.79 3.81
C LEU A 179 27.56 2.92 4.11
N ASP A 180 27.97 4.18 3.98
CA ASP A 180 27.09 5.32 4.18
C ASP A 180 25.97 5.35 3.12
N ASN A 181 26.33 5.08 1.86
CA ASN A 181 25.36 5.01 0.77
C ASN A 181 24.35 3.86 0.99
N TYR A 182 24.82 2.72 1.49
CA TYR A 182 23.97 1.60 1.85
C TYR A 182 22.90 2.00 2.88
N TYR A 183 23.30 2.63 4.00
CA TYR A 183 22.33 3.05 5.01
C TYR A 183 21.36 4.14 4.52
N ASN A 184 21.82 5.05 3.65
CA ASN A 184 20.96 6.05 3.03
C ASN A 184 19.87 5.42 2.15
N GLU A 185 20.22 4.38 1.38
CA GLU A 185 19.25 3.67 0.53
C GLU A 185 18.35 2.75 1.38
N VAL A 186 18.84 2.16 2.48
CA VAL A 186 18.00 1.41 3.45
C VAL A 186 16.96 2.33 4.11
N ASP A 187 17.35 3.55 4.47
CA ASP A 187 16.41 4.55 5.00
C ASP A 187 15.39 4.98 3.93
N SER A 188 15.86 5.25 2.70
CA SER A 188 14.98 5.58 1.57
C SER A 188 13.96 4.48 1.28
N PHE A 189 14.39 3.21 1.32
CA PHE A 189 13.52 2.04 1.21
C PHE A 189 12.47 2.02 2.33
N SER A 190 12.89 2.19 3.58
CA SER A 190 12.02 2.12 4.76
C SER A 190 10.97 3.25 4.75
N GLN A 191 11.38 4.47 4.36
CA GLN A 191 10.48 5.60 4.19
C GLN A 191 9.48 5.38 3.05
N ALA A 192 9.92 4.88 1.90
CA ALA A 192 9.05 4.57 0.78
C ALA A 192 8.04 3.46 1.12
N LEU A 193 8.47 2.39 1.79
CA LEU A 193 7.60 1.30 2.22
C LEU A 193 6.58 1.76 3.26
N SER A 194 6.98 2.61 4.20
CA SER A 194 6.09 3.23 5.19
C SER A 194 5.03 4.12 4.52
N ARG A 195 5.43 4.93 3.52
CA ARG A 195 4.48 5.71 2.70
C ARG A 195 3.49 4.80 1.96
N ALA A 196 3.97 3.75 1.30
CA ALA A 196 3.13 2.78 0.61
C ALA A 196 2.15 2.07 1.56
N SER A 197 2.59 1.70 2.76
CA SER A 197 1.75 1.09 3.79
C SER A 197 0.59 2.00 4.23
N SER A 198 0.89 3.28 4.49
CA SER A 198 -0.12 4.27 4.86
C SER A 198 -1.12 4.54 3.74
N LEU A 199 -0.61 4.81 2.53
CA LEU A 199 -1.45 5.11 1.36
C LEU A 199 -2.33 3.92 0.97
N SER A 200 -1.78 2.71 0.99
CA SER A 200 -2.57 1.49 0.72
C SER A 200 -3.62 1.25 1.81
N TYR A 201 -3.35 1.58 3.09
CA TYR A 201 -4.37 1.52 4.13
C TYR A 201 -5.53 2.46 3.80
N ILE A 202 -5.22 3.74 3.61
CA ILE A 202 -6.20 4.80 3.34
C ILE A 202 -7.03 4.44 2.10
N ALA A 203 -6.40 3.94 1.04
CA ALA A 203 -7.09 3.49 -0.17
C ALA A 203 -8.17 2.41 0.08
N GLY A 204 -8.03 1.58 1.13
CA GLY A 204 -9.05 0.56 1.45
C GLY A 204 -10.12 1.00 2.42
N VAL A 205 -9.97 2.15 3.09
CA VAL A 205 -10.94 2.62 4.11
C VAL A 205 -11.62 3.93 3.72
N ALA A 206 -10.96 4.78 2.93
CA ALA A 206 -11.38 6.15 2.66
C ALA A 206 -11.62 6.46 1.17
N ASP A 207 -11.04 5.71 0.24
CA ASP A 207 -11.29 5.95 -1.19
C ASP A 207 -12.68 5.40 -1.58
N PHE A 208 -13.53 6.28 -2.13
CA PHE A 208 -14.85 5.90 -2.65
C PHE A 208 -14.78 4.80 -3.72
N ASP A 209 -13.66 4.72 -4.44
CA ASP A 209 -13.41 3.70 -5.47
C ASP A 209 -13.19 2.29 -4.89
N SER A 210 -12.82 2.21 -3.62
CA SER A 210 -12.74 0.94 -2.88
C SER A 210 -14.07 0.51 -2.27
N VAL A 211 -15.10 1.36 -2.34
CA VAL A 211 -16.43 1.09 -1.76
C VAL A 211 -17.47 0.88 -2.85
N ASN A 212 -17.35 1.58 -3.97
CA ASN A 212 -18.26 1.49 -5.10
C ASN A 212 -17.83 0.42 -6.10
N ASN A 213 -18.80 -0.35 -6.58
CA ASN A 213 -18.60 -1.25 -7.70
C ASN A 213 -18.67 -0.48 -9.02
N PHE A 214 -17.84 -0.87 -9.98
CA PHE A 214 -17.80 -0.31 -11.34
C PHE A 214 -17.84 -1.43 -12.38
N SER A 215 -18.18 -1.09 -13.62
CA SER A 215 -18.17 -2.05 -14.74
C SER A 215 -16.74 -2.32 -15.21
N GLU A 216 -16.52 -3.45 -15.88
CA GLU A 216 -15.21 -3.81 -16.42
C GLU A 216 -14.66 -2.76 -17.39
N ASP A 217 -15.53 -2.14 -18.19
CA ASP A 217 -15.15 -1.09 -19.15
C ASP A 217 -14.64 0.20 -18.47
N GLU A 218 -15.09 0.47 -17.24
CA GLU A 218 -14.68 1.64 -16.43
C GLU A 218 -13.37 1.40 -15.66
N ALA A 219 -12.93 0.14 -15.57
CA ALA A 219 -11.75 -0.26 -14.80
C ALA A 219 -10.47 0.46 -15.27
N GLY A 220 -10.29 0.62 -16.58
CA GLY A 220 -9.13 1.30 -17.16
C GLY A 220 -9.07 2.79 -16.83
N GLN A 221 -10.22 3.47 -16.79
CA GLN A 221 -10.27 4.92 -16.53
C GLN A 221 -10.04 5.26 -15.05
N LYS A 222 -10.47 4.39 -14.14
CA LYS A 222 -10.28 4.56 -12.68
C LYS A 222 -8.81 4.50 -12.26
N LEU A 223 -7.98 3.77 -13.00
CA LEU A 223 -6.55 3.61 -12.71
C LEU A 223 -5.70 4.85 -13.00
N GLU A 224 -6.17 5.76 -13.85
CA GLU A 224 -5.43 6.98 -14.23
C GLU A 224 -5.63 8.14 -13.25
N GLY A 225 -6.54 7.99 -12.28
CA GLY A 225 -6.81 9.01 -11.27
C GLY A 225 -5.68 9.16 -10.23
N ASN A 226 -5.64 10.33 -9.58
CA ASN A 226 -4.77 10.59 -8.42
C ASN A 226 -5.31 9.93 -7.13
N SER A 227 -5.61 8.63 -7.20
CA SER A 227 -6.11 7.85 -6.08
C SER A 227 -4.99 7.56 -5.07
N ASN A 228 -5.35 7.27 -3.82
CA ASN A 228 -4.34 6.88 -2.81
C ASN A 228 -3.65 5.57 -3.21
N LEU A 229 -4.35 4.69 -3.94
CA LEU A 229 -3.76 3.46 -4.46
C LEU A 229 -2.69 3.73 -5.53
N GLN A 230 -2.91 4.71 -6.41
CA GLN A 230 -1.91 5.09 -7.40
C GLN A 230 -0.69 5.77 -6.77
N GLN A 231 -0.90 6.58 -5.72
CA GLN A 231 0.21 7.12 -4.94
C GLN A 231 0.97 6.00 -4.20
N ALA A 232 0.26 4.97 -3.71
CA ALA A 232 0.90 3.79 -3.13
C ALA A 232 1.74 3.03 -4.18
N LYS A 233 1.28 2.92 -5.42
CA LYS A 233 2.05 2.37 -6.55
C LYS A 233 3.36 3.12 -6.75
N ALA A 234 3.32 4.45 -6.79
CA ALA A 234 4.52 5.28 -6.91
C ALA A 234 5.49 5.08 -5.73
N ALA A 235 4.99 5.03 -4.50
CA ALA A 235 5.81 4.76 -3.32
C ALA A 235 6.43 3.34 -3.36
N ILE A 236 5.75 2.35 -3.92
CA ILE A 236 6.30 1.00 -4.13
C ILE A 236 7.39 1.02 -5.23
N MET A 237 7.23 1.83 -6.28
CA MET A 237 8.28 2.02 -7.28
C MET A 237 9.54 2.67 -6.68
N ASP A 238 9.36 3.68 -5.82
CA ASP A 238 10.47 4.28 -5.06
C ASP A 238 11.18 3.21 -4.19
N ALA A 239 10.41 2.39 -3.47
CA ALA A 239 10.95 1.32 -2.65
C ALA A 239 11.71 0.28 -3.48
N ASN A 240 11.16 -0.14 -4.63
CA ASN A 240 11.84 -1.08 -5.52
C ASN A 240 13.15 -0.49 -6.07
N THR A 241 13.15 0.80 -6.43
CA THR A 241 14.34 1.50 -6.91
C THR A 241 15.43 1.57 -5.84
N ALA A 242 15.08 1.88 -4.58
CA ALA A 242 16.01 1.87 -3.46
C ALA A 242 16.56 0.45 -3.21
N LEU A 243 15.71 -0.57 -3.28
CA LEU A 243 16.12 -1.97 -3.12
C LEU A 243 17.08 -2.42 -4.23
N ASP A 244 16.81 -2.06 -5.49
CA ASP A 244 17.69 -2.37 -6.62
C ASP A 244 19.07 -1.70 -6.45
N LYS A 245 19.11 -0.46 -5.98
CA LYS A 245 20.38 0.21 -5.67
C LYS A 245 21.13 -0.47 -4.52
N ILE A 246 20.44 -0.92 -3.49
CA ILE A 246 21.04 -1.71 -2.40
C ILE A 246 21.66 -3.00 -2.96
N LEU A 247 20.93 -3.69 -3.85
CA LEU A 247 21.40 -4.93 -4.47
C LEU A 247 22.66 -4.72 -5.33
N LEU A 248 22.81 -3.56 -5.98
CA LEU A 248 24.01 -3.19 -6.75
C LEU A 248 25.26 -2.93 -5.88
N LEU A 249 25.11 -2.76 -4.57
CA LEU A 249 26.25 -2.55 -3.66
C LEU A 249 26.88 -3.87 -3.17
N PHE A 250 26.22 -5.00 -3.38
CA PHE A 250 26.76 -6.32 -3.06
C PHE A 250 27.68 -6.82 -4.18
N PRO A 251 28.75 -7.56 -3.83
CA PRO A 251 29.70 -8.14 -4.78
C PRO A 251 29.13 -9.31 -5.60
#